data_AF-A0A938G7G8-F1
#
_entry.id   AF-A0A938G7G8-F1
#
_cell.length_a   1.000
_cell.length_b   1.000
_cell.length_c   1.000
_cell.angle_alpha   90.00
_cell.angle_beta   90.00
_cell.angle_gamma   90.00
#
_symmetry.space_group_name_H-M   'P 1'
#
loop_
_entity.id
_entity.type
_entity.pdbx_description
1 polymer ?
#
loop_
_entity_poly.entity_id
_entity_poly.type
_entity_poly.pdbx_seq_one_letter_code
_entity_poly.pdbx_strand_id
1 'polypeptide(L)'
;MISDFFEGRGFDLQQSESEARRFGFSVLRATVPLNDTVSDEDVAVAVHAARSELVIVRFDERRKELGRLLQEIGDAECIHADTLAYYVWNLHRLVRMTPRPSSLKISQSTSFADVVGVLRESFKDYRNHYSANPRLATSVTVAAYEEWAKGLMQSDTSRAFVARQPSNGEVVGFVLL
;
A
#
# COMPACT_ATOMS: atom_id res chain seq x y z
N MET A 1 -7.36 -2.75 0.74
CA MET A 1 -6.19 -1.83 0.77
C MET A 1 -6.48 -0.46 1.42
N ILE A 2 -7.69 0.09 1.29
CA ILE A 2 -8.26 1.09 2.24
C ILE A 2 -9.38 0.46 3.05
N SER A 3 -10.24 -0.33 2.38
CA SER A 3 -11.34 -1.12 2.96
C SER A 3 -10.95 -1.86 4.25
N ASP A 4 -9.74 -2.39 4.29
CA ASP A 4 -9.24 -3.24 5.37
C ASP A 4 -9.11 -2.49 6.71
N PHE A 5 -9.11 -1.15 6.68
CA PHE A 5 -8.99 -0.29 7.86
C PHE A 5 -10.30 0.39 8.29
N PHE A 6 -11.29 0.51 7.40
CA PHE A 6 -12.48 1.34 7.65
C PHE A 6 -13.79 0.55 7.76
N GLU A 7 -13.86 -0.64 7.17
CA GLU A 7 -15.04 -1.50 7.24
C GLU A 7 -14.92 -2.41 8.46
N GLY A 8 -16.02 -2.67 9.18
CA GLY A 8 -16.12 -3.38 10.48
C GLY A 8 -15.58 -4.81 10.54
N ARG A 9 -14.33 -4.96 10.13
CA ARG A 9 -13.46 -6.10 10.25
C ARG A 9 -12.81 -6.02 11.63
N GLY A 10 -12.55 -7.19 12.20
CA GLY A 10 -11.70 -7.31 13.37
C GLY A 10 -10.23 -7.33 12.98
N PHE A 11 -9.37 -7.30 13.98
CA PHE A 11 -7.96 -7.60 13.86
C PHE A 11 -7.74 -8.90 13.08
N ASP A 12 -6.84 -8.83 12.10
CA ASP A 12 -6.59 -9.90 11.15
C ASP A 12 -5.09 -10.17 10.98
N LEU A 13 -4.77 -11.44 10.78
CA LEU A 13 -3.43 -11.96 10.50
C LEU A 13 -3.46 -12.72 9.18
N GLN A 14 -2.79 -12.18 8.16
CA GLN A 14 -2.78 -12.75 6.83
C GLN A 14 -1.36 -13.07 6.37
N GLN A 15 -1.12 -14.32 5.98
CA GLN A 15 0.10 -14.71 5.28
C GLN A 15 0.13 -14.11 3.87
N SER A 16 1.28 -13.57 3.48
CA SER A 16 1.44 -12.90 2.20
C SER A 16 2.34 -13.71 1.26
N GLU A 17 1.74 -14.57 0.45
CA GLU A 17 2.49 -15.41 -0.47
C GLU A 17 3.25 -14.62 -1.53
N SER A 18 2.70 -13.49 -2.00
CA SER A 18 3.37 -12.65 -3.00
C SER A 18 4.60 -11.97 -2.44
N GLU A 19 4.54 -11.45 -1.22
CA GLU A 19 5.70 -10.90 -0.52
C GLU A 19 6.71 -11.99 -0.19
N ALA A 20 6.25 -13.17 0.26
CA ALA A 20 7.15 -14.28 0.56
C ALA A 20 7.92 -14.75 -0.68
N ARG A 21 7.24 -14.91 -1.83
CA ARG A 21 7.91 -15.21 -3.10
C ARG A 21 8.89 -14.11 -3.52
N ARG A 22 8.58 -12.85 -3.25
CA ARG A 22 9.41 -11.70 -3.63
C ARG A 22 10.66 -11.56 -2.75
N PHE A 23 10.53 -11.80 -1.45
CA PHE A 23 11.61 -11.56 -0.49
C PHE A 23 12.41 -12.82 -0.14
N GLY A 24 11.85 -14.00 -0.40
CA GLY A 24 12.51 -15.29 -0.13
C GLY A 24 12.39 -15.76 1.31
N PHE A 25 11.48 -15.19 2.10
CA PHE A 25 11.21 -15.55 3.49
C PHE A 25 9.73 -15.38 3.83
N SER A 26 9.28 -15.94 4.96
CA SER A 26 7.88 -15.87 5.38
C SER A 26 7.45 -14.45 5.78
N VAL A 27 6.31 -13.98 5.26
CA VAL A 27 5.78 -12.64 5.53
C VAL A 27 4.34 -12.72 6.01
N LEU A 28 4.08 -12.15 7.19
CA LEU A 28 2.74 -11.98 7.75
C LEU A 28 2.37 -10.49 7.77
N ARG A 29 1.11 -10.20 7.47
CA ARG A 29 0.50 -8.89 7.68
C ARG A 29 -0.48 -8.96 8.84
N ALA A 30 -0.24 -8.12 9.83
CA ALA A 30 -1.13 -7.89 10.95
C ALA A 30 -1.83 -6.55 10.75
N THR A 31 -3.15 -6.57 10.59
CA THR A 31 -3.95 -5.36 10.39
C THR A 31 -4.87 -5.16 11.58
N VAL A 32 -4.73 -4.03 12.25
CA VAL A 32 -5.65 -3.55 13.31
C VAL A 32 -6.47 -2.42 12.70
N PRO A 33 -7.74 -2.66 12.35
CA PRO A 33 -8.62 -1.64 11.76
C PRO A 33 -8.83 -0.44 12.68
N LEU A 34 -9.27 0.68 12.10
CA LEU A 34 -9.65 1.85 12.88
C LEU A 34 -10.86 1.52 13.74
N ASN A 35 -10.81 1.92 15.01
CA ASN A 35 -11.85 1.66 16.02
C ASN A 35 -12.08 0.17 16.36
N ASP A 36 -11.13 -0.71 16.03
CA ASP A 36 -11.12 -2.07 16.56
C ASP A 36 -11.04 -2.08 18.09
N THR A 37 -11.68 -3.05 18.73
CA THR A 37 -11.76 -3.19 20.19
C THR A 37 -10.80 -4.23 20.79
N VAL A 38 -10.06 -4.97 19.96
CA VAL A 38 -8.99 -5.90 20.40
C VAL A 38 -8.02 -5.16 21.31
N SER A 39 -7.53 -5.78 22.38
CA SER A 39 -6.55 -5.14 23.27
C SER A 39 -5.17 -5.00 22.60
N ASP A 40 -4.34 -4.07 23.08
CA ASP A 40 -2.97 -3.91 22.56
C ASP A 40 -2.12 -5.16 22.89
N GLU A 41 -2.37 -5.75 24.06
CA GLU A 41 -1.74 -6.97 24.55
C GLU A 41 -2.07 -8.18 23.67
N ASP A 42 -3.35 -8.38 23.32
CA ASP A 42 -3.77 -9.51 22.48
C ASP A 42 -3.13 -9.43 21.09
N VAL A 43 -3.03 -8.22 20.51
CA VAL A 43 -2.35 -8.02 19.22
C VAL A 43 -0.87 -8.34 19.35
N ALA A 44 -0.18 -7.84 20.39
CA ALA A 44 1.24 -8.11 20.59
C ALA A 44 1.52 -9.61 20.80
N VAL A 45 0.68 -10.31 21.58
CA VAL A 45 0.76 -11.76 21.77
C VAL A 45 0.55 -12.50 20.45
N ALA A 46 -0.45 -12.11 19.67
CA ALA A 46 -0.74 -12.75 18.39
C ALA A 46 0.39 -12.55 17.36
N VAL A 47 0.95 -11.34 17.30
CA VAL A 47 2.11 -11.02 16.45
C VAL A 47 3.33 -11.85 16.85
N HIS A 48 3.63 -11.94 18.15
CA HIS A 48 4.75 -12.75 18.65
C HIS A 48 4.54 -14.25 18.37
N ALA A 49 3.32 -14.75 18.50
CA ALA A 49 2.99 -16.16 18.27
C ALA A 49 3.07 -16.60 16.79
N ALA A 50 2.99 -15.66 15.83
CA ALA A 50 2.85 -16.00 14.42
C ALA A 50 4.14 -16.55 13.76
N ARG A 51 5.32 -16.37 14.38
CA ARG A 51 6.62 -16.95 13.97
C ARG A 51 7.01 -16.75 12.49
N SER A 52 6.52 -15.70 11.83
CA SER A 52 6.99 -15.31 10.50
C SER A 52 8.29 -14.51 10.59
N GLU A 53 9.15 -14.63 9.58
CA GLU A 53 10.45 -13.96 9.54
C GLU A 53 10.34 -12.44 9.35
N LEU A 54 9.22 -11.98 8.78
CA LEU A 54 8.82 -10.59 8.74
C LEU A 54 7.33 -10.48 9.09
N VAL A 55 7.01 -9.65 10.08
CA VAL A 55 5.64 -9.26 10.38
C VAL A 55 5.48 -7.76 10.11
N ILE A 56 4.55 -7.41 9.21
CA ILE A 56 4.17 -6.03 8.93
C ILE A 56 2.91 -5.74 9.75
N VAL A 57 3.06 -4.97 10.82
CA VAL A 57 1.94 -4.55 11.67
C VAL A 57 1.47 -3.16 11.25
N ARG A 58 0.16 -3.02 10.98
CA ARG A 58 -0.47 -1.73 10.70
C ARG A 58 -1.59 -1.50 11.69
N PHE A 59 -1.54 -0.34 12.34
CA PHE A 59 -2.49 0.06 13.37
C PHE A 59 -2.63 1.58 13.39
N ASP A 60 -3.69 2.05 14.04
CA ASP A 60 -3.96 3.46 14.26
C ASP A 60 -2.88 4.12 15.14
N GLU A 61 -2.37 5.29 14.75
CA GLU A 61 -1.29 5.99 15.46
C GLU A 61 -1.63 6.36 16.92
N ARG A 62 -2.92 6.36 17.28
CA ARG A 62 -3.40 6.60 18.63
C ARG A 62 -3.11 5.42 19.58
N ARG A 63 -2.87 4.20 19.07
CA ARG A 63 -2.52 3.00 19.87
C ARG A 63 -1.04 3.00 20.23
N LYS A 64 -0.62 3.98 21.02
CA LYS A 64 0.78 4.16 21.44
C LYS A 64 1.31 2.97 22.25
N GLU A 65 0.44 2.38 23.05
CA GLU A 65 0.78 1.25 23.92
C GLU A 65 1.06 -0.03 23.11
N LEU A 66 0.29 -0.30 22.05
CA LEU A 66 0.62 -1.33 21.06
C LEU A 66 2.02 -1.13 20.46
N GLY A 67 2.35 0.10 20.06
CA GLY A 67 3.68 0.42 19.56
C GLY A 67 4.80 0.10 20.57
N ARG A 68 4.57 0.38 21.86
CA ARG A 68 5.50 0.05 22.96
C ARG A 68 5.63 -1.46 23.14
N LEU A 69 4.51 -2.19 23.22
CA LEU A 69 4.50 -3.64 23.41
C LEU A 69 5.21 -4.39 22.28
N LEU A 70 5.04 -3.95 21.03
CA LEU A 70 5.74 -4.53 19.88
C LEU A 70 7.26 -4.31 19.95
N GLN A 71 7.74 -3.22 20.54
CA GLN A 71 9.17 -2.97 20.75
C GLN A 71 9.78 -3.84 21.85
N GLU A 72 8.95 -4.38 22.75
CA GLU A 72 9.39 -5.21 23.88
C GLU A 72 9.45 -6.71 23.54
N ILE A 73 9.11 -7.09 22.31
CA ILE A 73 9.28 -8.45 21.81
C ILE A 73 10.79 -8.74 21.69
N GLY A 74 11.34 -9.45 22.68
CA GLY A 74 12.79 -9.58 22.89
C GLY A 74 13.57 -10.37 21.83
N ASP A 75 12.89 -11.12 20.96
CA ASP A 75 13.50 -11.91 19.88
C ASP A 75 13.28 -11.31 18.48
N ALA A 76 12.74 -10.08 18.39
CA ALA A 76 12.48 -9.39 17.14
C ALA A 76 13.07 -7.98 17.13
N GLU A 77 13.50 -7.53 15.94
CA GLU A 77 13.81 -6.12 15.71
C GLU A 77 12.54 -5.38 15.29
N CYS A 78 12.06 -4.47 16.13
CA CYS A 78 10.91 -3.63 15.83
C CYS A 78 11.37 -2.32 15.19
N ILE A 79 10.89 -2.02 13.99
CA ILE A 79 11.20 -0.79 13.26
C ILE A 79 9.91 -0.02 13.01
N HIS A 80 9.84 1.25 13.44
CA HIS A 80 8.82 2.15 12.94
C HIS A 80 9.16 2.49 11.49
N ALA A 81 8.38 1.93 10.56
CA ALA A 81 8.72 1.99 9.14
C ALA A 81 8.23 3.27 8.45
N ASP A 82 6.95 3.63 8.62
CA ASP A 82 6.34 4.83 8.04
C ASP A 82 4.94 5.09 8.67
N THR A 83 4.35 6.24 8.37
CA THR A 83 2.95 6.58 8.70
C THR A 83 2.14 6.79 7.43
N LEU A 84 1.01 6.09 7.30
CA LEU A 84 0.09 6.26 6.17
C LEU A 84 -1.03 7.24 6.51
N ALA A 85 -1.26 8.21 5.62
CA ALA A 85 -2.41 9.12 5.70
C ALA A 85 -3.47 8.72 4.68
N TYR A 86 -4.70 8.50 5.17
CA TYR A 86 -5.83 8.14 4.33
C TYR A 86 -6.78 9.33 4.16
N TYR A 87 -7.10 9.66 2.91
CA TYR A 87 -8.03 10.73 2.57
C TYR A 87 -9.30 10.16 1.97
N VAL A 88 -10.45 10.69 2.40
CA VAL A 88 -11.77 10.30 1.91
C VAL A 88 -12.48 11.53 1.37
N TRP A 89 -12.96 11.45 0.12
CA TRP A 89 -13.75 12.49 -0.51
C TRP A 89 -15.15 11.97 -0.85
N ASN A 90 -16.18 12.75 -0.47
CA ASN A 90 -17.54 12.51 -0.92
C ASN A 90 -17.72 13.14 -2.31
N LEU A 91 -17.76 12.30 -3.35
CA LEU A 91 -17.87 12.76 -4.73
C LEU A 91 -19.21 13.45 -5.04
N HIS A 92 -20.28 13.19 -4.28
CA HIS A 92 -21.56 13.90 -4.45
C HIS A 92 -21.51 15.35 -3.98
N ARG A 93 -20.54 15.69 -3.12
CA ARG A 93 -20.33 17.06 -2.62
C ARG A 93 -19.35 17.86 -3.47
N LEU A 94 -18.76 17.24 -4.50
CA LEU A 94 -17.95 17.97 -5.45
C LEU A 94 -18.86 18.88 -6.28
N VAL A 95 -18.80 20.18 -6.00
CA VAL A 95 -19.33 21.19 -6.92
C VAL A 95 -18.66 20.93 -8.26
N ARG A 96 -19.44 20.81 -9.34
CA ARG A 96 -18.90 20.66 -10.70
C ARG A 96 -17.89 21.77 -10.94
N MET A 97 -16.61 21.44 -10.84
CA MET A 97 -15.54 22.38 -11.16
C MET A 97 -15.55 22.55 -12.67
N THR A 98 -15.53 23.79 -13.13
CA THR A 98 -15.23 24.06 -14.55
C THR A 98 -13.86 23.44 -14.84
N PRO A 99 -13.76 22.51 -15.81
CA PRO A 99 -12.48 21.92 -16.16
C PRO A 99 -11.49 23.04 -16.47
N ARG A 100 -10.35 23.06 -15.77
CA ARG A 100 -9.26 23.95 -16.20
C ARG A 100 -8.82 23.48 -17.58
N PRO A 101 -8.52 24.40 -18.52
CA PRO A 101 -7.92 24.02 -19.79
C PRO A 101 -6.67 23.20 -19.50
N SER A 102 -6.72 21.92 -19.85
CA SER A 102 -5.57 21.02 -19.78
C SER A 102 -5.17 20.71 -21.20
N SER A 103 -3.88 20.83 -21.49
CA SER A 103 -3.33 20.34 -22.74
C SER A 103 -3.29 18.81 -22.78
N LEU A 104 -3.61 18.09 -21.70
CA LEU A 104 -3.50 16.63 -21.65
C LEU A 104 -4.77 15.94 -22.14
N LYS A 105 -4.60 14.86 -22.90
CA LYS A 105 -5.69 13.96 -23.28
C LYS A 105 -5.76 12.80 -22.29
N ILE A 106 -6.85 12.71 -21.54
CA ILE A 106 -7.09 11.62 -20.60
C ILE A 106 -7.95 10.54 -21.27
N SER A 107 -7.54 9.28 -21.16
CA SER A 107 -8.30 8.13 -21.66
C SER A 107 -8.11 6.93 -20.73
N GLN A 108 -9.12 6.05 -20.67
CA GLN A 108 -8.97 4.76 -20.04
C GLN A 108 -7.92 3.93 -20.82
N SER A 109 -7.10 3.15 -20.10
CA SER A 109 -6.18 2.18 -20.69
C SER A 109 -6.40 0.80 -20.08
N THR A 110 -6.20 -0.23 -20.91
CA THR A 110 -6.14 -1.63 -20.50
C THR A 110 -4.73 -2.22 -20.71
N SER A 111 -3.80 -1.42 -21.23
CA SER A 111 -2.45 -1.85 -21.57
C SER A 111 -1.49 -1.49 -20.45
N PHE A 112 -0.90 -2.49 -19.80
CA PHE A 112 0.14 -2.25 -18.78
C PHE A 112 1.35 -1.51 -19.36
N ALA A 113 1.62 -1.66 -20.66
CA ALA A 113 2.69 -0.94 -21.34
C ALA A 113 2.49 0.59 -21.33
N ASP A 114 1.25 1.07 -21.23
CA ASP A 114 0.96 2.50 -21.10
C ASP A 114 1.31 3.06 -19.72
N VAL A 115 1.36 2.21 -18.69
CA VAL A 115 1.53 2.63 -17.29
C VAL A 115 2.95 2.40 -16.79
N VAL A 116 3.58 1.29 -17.20
CA VAL A 116 4.83 0.81 -16.59
C VAL A 116 5.98 1.81 -16.63
N GLY A 117 6.12 2.58 -17.71
CA GLY A 117 7.19 3.58 -17.82
C GLY A 117 7.06 4.69 -16.77
N VAL A 118 5.88 5.31 -16.70
CA VAL A 118 5.59 6.36 -15.72
C VAL A 118 5.60 5.82 -14.30
N LEU A 119 5.11 4.59 -14.09
CA LEU A 119 5.15 3.92 -12.79
C LEU A 119 6.59 3.76 -12.31
N ARG A 120 7.48 3.20 -13.14
CA ARG A 120 8.89 3.03 -12.78
C ARG A 120 9.53 4.36 -12.41
N GLU A 121 9.33 5.38 -13.23
CA GLU A 121 9.90 6.71 -12.97
C GLU A 121 9.34 7.34 -11.68
N SER A 122 8.04 7.18 -11.42
CA SER A 122 7.39 7.72 -10.21
C SER A 122 7.87 7.02 -8.93
N PHE A 123 8.22 5.73 -9.01
CA PHE A 123 8.58 4.91 -7.85
C PHE A 123 10.08 4.60 -7.73
N LYS A 124 10.94 5.07 -8.65
CA LYS A 124 12.37 4.72 -8.70
C LYS A 124 13.13 4.98 -7.40
N ASP A 125 12.79 6.08 -6.72
CA ASP A 125 13.40 6.54 -5.46
C ASP A 125 12.37 6.60 -4.32
N TYR A 126 11.20 6.00 -4.51
CA TYR A 126 10.13 6.04 -3.52
C TYR A 126 10.52 5.21 -2.29
N ARG A 127 10.55 5.89 -1.14
CA ARG A 127 10.78 5.26 0.16
C ARG A 127 9.45 4.88 0.78
N ASN A 128 9.34 3.64 1.23
CA ASN A 128 8.17 3.15 1.95
C ASN A 128 8.59 2.23 3.10
N HIS A 129 7.62 1.55 3.70
CA HIS A 129 7.87 0.66 4.82
C HIS A 129 8.84 -0.51 4.50
N TYR A 130 8.98 -0.92 3.23
CA TYR A 130 10.02 -1.90 2.85
C TYR A 130 11.41 -1.27 2.85
N SER A 131 11.53 0.00 2.44
CA SER A 131 12.81 0.74 2.42
C SER A 131 13.38 0.99 3.80
N ALA A 132 12.56 0.95 4.85
CA ALA A 132 13.01 1.08 6.24
C ALA A 132 13.67 -0.20 6.78
N ASN A 133 13.43 -1.36 6.17
CA ASN A 133 13.99 -2.62 6.60
C ASN A 133 15.37 -2.85 5.94
N PRO A 134 16.48 -2.85 6.69
CA PRO A 134 17.83 -3.01 6.13
C PRO A 134 18.08 -4.37 5.47
N ARG A 135 17.21 -5.37 5.72
CA ARG A 135 17.28 -6.70 5.10
C ARG A 135 16.64 -6.74 3.71
N LEU A 136 15.91 -5.71 3.29
CA LEU A 136 15.25 -5.64 1.98
C LEU A 136 16.08 -4.80 1.01
N ALA A 137 16.31 -5.32 -0.20
CA ALA A 137 17.00 -4.56 -1.25
C ALA A 137 16.09 -3.45 -1.81
N THR A 138 16.66 -2.27 -2.09
CA THR A 138 15.89 -1.11 -2.61
C THR A 138 15.15 -1.41 -3.91
N SER A 139 15.71 -2.26 -4.78
CA SER A 139 15.11 -2.68 -6.06
C SER A 139 13.78 -3.43 -5.90
N VAL A 140 13.52 -3.99 -4.72
CA VAL A 140 12.31 -4.74 -4.40
C VAL A 140 11.07 -3.84 -4.42
N THR A 141 11.23 -2.54 -4.14
CA THR A 141 10.12 -1.58 -4.07
C THR A 141 9.45 -1.38 -5.43
N VAL A 142 10.22 -1.13 -6.49
CA VAL A 142 9.66 -0.87 -7.83
C VAL A 142 8.95 -2.11 -8.37
N ALA A 143 9.56 -3.29 -8.23
CA ALA A 143 8.96 -4.56 -8.64
C ALA A 143 7.62 -4.83 -7.93
N ALA A 144 7.51 -4.46 -6.64
CA ALA A 144 6.27 -4.59 -5.89
C ALA A 144 5.15 -3.71 -6.45
N TYR A 145 5.45 -2.47 -6.82
CA TYR A 145 4.46 -1.56 -7.43
C TYR A 145 4.06 -1.99 -8.85
N GLU A 146 4.98 -2.55 -9.63
CA GLU A 146 4.65 -3.14 -10.93
C GLU A 146 3.69 -4.32 -10.80
N GLU A 147 3.97 -5.25 -9.88
CA GLU A 147 3.08 -6.40 -9.62
C GLU A 147 1.71 -5.93 -9.12
N TRP A 148 1.67 -4.96 -8.20
CA TRP A 148 0.44 -4.36 -7.71
C TRP A 148 -0.38 -3.71 -8.83
N ALA A 149 0.24 -2.85 -9.64
CA ALA A 149 -0.44 -2.17 -10.73
C ALA A 149 -0.96 -3.15 -11.77
N LYS A 150 -0.17 -4.18 -12.09
CA LYS A 150 -0.59 -5.25 -13.00
C LYS A 150 -1.80 -6.01 -12.45
N GLY A 151 -1.80 -6.34 -11.16
CA GLY A 151 -2.94 -6.99 -10.50
C GLY A 151 -4.21 -6.14 -10.53
N LEU A 152 -4.11 -4.83 -10.26
CA LEU A 152 -5.25 -3.91 -10.35
C LEU A 152 -5.78 -3.81 -11.78
N MET A 153 -4.90 -3.70 -12.79
CA MET A 153 -5.33 -3.61 -14.19
C MET A 153 -6.00 -4.90 -14.71
N GLN A 154 -5.76 -6.04 -14.05
CA GLN A 154 -6.39 -7.32 -14.34
C GLN A 154 -7.71 -7.54 -13.56
N SER A 155 -8.02 -6.67 -12.59
CA SER A 155 -9.23 -6.77 -11.78
C SER A 155 -10.43 -6.12 -12.49
N ASP A 156 -11.58 -6.81 -12.47
CA ASP A 156 -12.83 -6.27 -13.01
C ASP A 156 -13.38 -5.08 -12.21
N THR A 157 -12.92 -4.90 -10.97
CA THR A 157 -13.34 -3.82 -10.08
C THR A 157 -12.49 -2.56 -10.20
N SER A 158 -11.40 -2.60 -10.98
CA SER A 158 -10.46 -1.49 -11.10
C SER A 158 -10.40 -0.93 -12.52
N ARG A 159 -10.00 0.33 -12.64
CA ARG A 159 -9.87 1.05 -13.91
C ARG A 159 -8.57 1.83 -13.95
N ALA A 160 -7.84 1.73 -15.05
CA ALA A 160 -6.67 2.55 -15.30
C ALA A 160 -7.01 3.69 -16.26
N PHE A 161 -6.59 4.90 -15.92
CA PHE A 161 -6.63 6.05 -16.82
C PHE A 161 -5.22 6.58 -17.02
N VAL A 162 -4.91 7.01 -18.24
CA VAL A 162 -3.63 7.60 -18.60
C VAL A 162 -3.84 9.00 -19.16
N ALA A 163 -2.92 9.91 -18.81
CA ALA A 163 -2.85 11.24 -19.38
C ALA A 163 -1.74 11.27 -20.43
N ARG A 164 -2.08 11.70 -21.65
CA ARG A 164 -1.15 11.79 -22.77
C ARG A 164 -0.93 13.22 -23.22
N GLN A 165 0.32 13.51 -23.59
CA GLN A 165 0.69 14.75 -24.25
C GLN A 165 0.23 14.71 -25.73
N PRO A 166 -0.61 15.64 -26.22
CA PRO A 166 -1.15 15.56 -27.58
C PRO A 166 -0.12 15.72 -28.68
N SER A 167 1.01 16.39 -28.41
CA SER A 167 2.04 16.66 -29.41
C SER A 167 2.80 15.40 -29.84
N ASN A 168 2.95 14.41 -28.96
CA ASN A 168 3.76 13.21 -29.22
C ASN A 168 3.10 11.89 -28.76
N GLY A 169 1.95 11.93 -28.07
CA GLY A 169 1.24 10.75 -27.55
C GLY A 169 1.84 10.12 -26.31
N GLU A 170 2.91 10.71 -25.75
CA GLU A 170 3.62 10.23 -24.58
C GLU A 170 2.71 10.20 -23.35
N VAL A 171 2.79 9.13 -22.56
CA VAL A 171 2.09 9.04 -21.29
C VAL A 171 2.89 9.79 -20.24
N VAL A 172 2.27 10.78 -19.60
CA VAL A 172 2.90 11.65 -18.59
C VAL A 172 2.31 11.46 -17.20
N GLY A 173 1.28 10.63 -17.08
CA GLY A 173 0.61 10.37 -15.80
C GLY A 173 -0.39 9.23 -15.94
N PHE A 174 -0.68 8.59 -14.81
CA PHE A 174 -1.72 7.57 -14.73
C PHE A 174 -2.43 7.64 -13.38
N VAL A 175 -3.63 7.07 -13.32
CA VAL A 175 -4.33 6.76 -12.07
C VAL A 175 -4.94 5.37 -12.18
N LEU A 176 -4.82 4.60 -11.10
CA LEU A 176 -5.51 3.33 -10.89
C LEU A 176 -6.61 3.57 -9.85
N LEU A 177 -7.85 3.30 -10.23
CA LEU A 177 -9.05 3.41 -9.40
C LEU A 177 -9.61 2.02 -9.13
#